data_AF-A0A917H5M6-F1
#
_entry.id   AF-A0A917H5M6-F1
#
_cell.length_a   1.000
_cell.length_b   1.000
_cell.length_c   1.000
_cell.angle_alpha   90.00
_cell.angle_beta   90.00
_cell.angle_gamma   90.00
#
_symmetry.space_group_name_H-M   'P 1'
#
loop_
_entity.id
_entity.type
_entity.pdbx_description
1 polymer ?
#
loop_
_entity_poly.entity_id
_entity_poly.type
_entity_poly.pdbx_seq_one_letter_code
_entity_poly.pdbx_strand_id
1 'polypeptide(L)'
;MKKLLSTVLQFVMFLLVYAIGSLFPPFHIQRVVASTPTYTHIFVLDGLLIALALYILIVLGETLMKRRCQITWTTIAFVLAMVLGYVMKFGFITHEF
;
A
#
# COMPACT_ATOMS: atom_id res chain seq x y z
N MET A 1 -4.26 24.80 5.38
CA MET A 1 -2.86 24.32 5.34
C MET A 1 -2.61 23.09 6.22
N LYS A 2 -2.95 23.09 7.52
CA LYS A 2 -2.66 21.96 8.43
C LYS A 2 -3.25 20.60 7.98
N LYS A 3 -4.48 20.59 7.45
CA LYS A 3 -5.13 19.37 6.94
C LYS A 3 -4.41 18.80 5.70
N LEU A 4 -4.04 19.67 4.77
CA LEU A 4 -3.38 19.29 3.52
C LEU A 4 -2.00 18.69 3.80
N LEU A 5 -1.23 19.31 4.71
CA LEU A 5 0.05 18.75 5.18
C LEU A 5 -0.13 17.38 5.84
N SER A 6 -1.16 17.21 6.67
CA SER A 6 -1.49 15.93 7.31
C SER A 6 -1.85 14.86 6.28
N THR A 7 -2.63 15.19 5.24
CA THR A 7 -2.97 14.27 4.16
C THR A 7 -1.75 13.86 3.35
N VAL A 8 -0.87 14.82 3.01
CA VAL A 8 0.39 14.54 2.30
C VAL A 8 1.28 13.62 3.14
N LEU A 9 1.40 13.87 4.44
CA LEU A 9 2.19 13.02 5.32
C LEU A 9 1.61 11.60 5.44
N GLN A 10 0.28 11.47 5.56
CA GLN A 10 -0.39 10.17 5.55
C GLN A 10 -0.18 9.42 4.23
N PHE A 11 -0.25 10.13 3.11
CA PHE A 11 0.03 9.57 1.79
C PHE A 11 1.47 9.04 1.71
N VAL A 12 2.46 9.83 2.12
CA VAL A 12 3.87 9.40 2.16
C VAL A 12 4.04 8.19 3.07
N MET A 13 3.39 8.18 4.24
CA MET A 13 3.43 7.05 5.16
C MET A 13 2.88 5.76 4.51
N PHE A 14 1.70 5.82 3.89
CA PHE A 14 1.13 4.66 3.19
C PHE A 14 2.01 4.20 2.02
N LEU A 15 2.58 5.14 1.26
CA LEU A 15 3.46 4.83 0.13
C LEU A 15 4.74 4.11 0.61
N LEU A 16 5.35 4.60 1.69
CA LEU A 16 6.54 3.98 2.28
C LEU A 16 6.22 2.59 2.82
N VAL A 17 5.10 2.41 3.51
CA VAL A 17 4.69 1.10 4.05
C VAL A 17 4.45 0.10 2.92
N TYR A 18 3.79 0.53 1.84
CA TYR A 18 3.66 -0.31 0.64
C TYR A 18 5.05 -0.65 0.10
N ALA A 19 5.89 0.34 -0.20
CA ALA A 19 7.22 0.10 -0.76
C ALA A 19 8.05 -0.88 0.09
N ILE A 20 8.14 -0.64 1.40
CA ILE A 20 8.92 -1.47 2.32
C ILE A 20 8.34 -2.88 2.41
N GLY A 21 7.02 -3.02 2.62
CA GLY A 21 6.39 -4.35 2.69
C GLY A 21 6.45 -5.12 1.38
N SER A 22 6.62 -4.41 0.26
CA SER A 22 6.80 -5.02 -1.05
C SER A 22 8.25 -5.42 -1.35
N LEU A 23 9.23 -4.67 -0.84
CA LEU A 23 10.66 -4.94 -0.98
C LEU A 23 11.14 -6.01 0.00
N PHE A 24 10.59 -6.01 1.21
CA PHE A 24 10.89 -6.96 2.28
C PHE A 24 9.61 -7.67 2.70
N PRO A 25 9.10 -8.62 1.90
CA PRO A 25 7.86 -9.32 2.17
C PRO A 25 7.99 -10.24 3.39
N PRO A 26 7.34 -9.95 4.53
CA PRO A 26 7.43 -10.83 5.70
C PRO A 26 6.62 -12.11 5.54
N PHE A 27 5.53 -12.08 4.76
CA PHE A 27 4.60 -13.19 4.57
C PHE A 27 4.85 -13.97 3.28
N HIS A 28 5.68 -13.42 2.38
CA HIS A 28 6.04 -14.03 1.10
C HIS A 28 4.81 -14.40 0.24
N ILE A 29 3.73 -13.60 0.32
CA ILE A 29 2.51 -13.82 -0.45
C ILE A 29 2.74 -13.32 -1.87
N GLN A 30 3.00 -14.27 -2.75
CA GLN A 30 3.29 -14.03 -4.16
C GLN A 30 2.17 -14.58 -5.04
N ARG A 31 1.83 -13.83 -6.09
CA ARG A 31 0.84 -14.26 -7.09
C ARG A 31 1.44 -14.11 -8.48
N VAL A 32 1.42 -15.20 -9.25
CA VAL A 32 1.79 -15.16 -10.66
C VAL A 32 0.69 -14.41 -11.41
N VAL A 33 1.06 -13.29 -12.05
CA VAL A 33 0.14 -12.45 -12.81
C VAL A 33 0.17 -12.82 -14.29
N ALA A 34 1.36 -13.15 -14.81
CA ALA A 34 1.52 -13.64 -16.16
C ALA A 34 2.67 -14.64 -16.21
N SER A 35 2.49 -15.70 -16.99
CA SER A 35 3.51 -16.70 -17.28
C SER A 35 3.63 -16.85 -18.78
N THR A 36 4.84 -16.65 -19.30
CA THR A 36 5.21 -16.89 -20.70
C THR A 36 6.37 -17.90 -20.72
N PRO A 37 6.66 -18.55 -21.85
CA PRO A 37 7.77 -19.50 -21.95
C PRO A 37 9.14 -18.89 -21.60
N THR A 38 9.26 -17.56 -21.63
CA THR A 38 10.53 -16.83 -21.42
C THR A 38 10.55 -16.07 -20.09
N TYR A 39 9.40 -15.65 -19.58
CA TYR A 39 9.30 -14.79 -18.39
C TYR A 39 8.13 -15.17 -17.50
N THR A 40 8.36 -15.10 -16.19
CA THR A 40 7.28 -15.12 -15.18
C THR A 40 7.20 -13.78 -14.46
N HIS A 41 6.02 -13.17 -14.51
CA HIS A 41 5.71 -11.95 -13.76
C HIS A 41 5.01 -12.32 -12.47
N ILE A 42 5.70 -12.09 -11.36
CA ILE A 42 5.21 -12.33 -10.01
C ILE A 42 4.87 -10.99 -9.37
N PHE A 43 3.70 -10.91 -8.76
CA PHE A 43 3.29 -9.78 -7.94
C PHE A 43 3.31 -10.17 -6.46
N VAL A 44 4.09 -9.43 -5.68
CA VAL A 44 4.21 -9.56 -4.23
C VAL A 44 3.09 -8.74 -3.58
N LEU A 45 2.12 -9.41 -2.95
CA LEU A 45 0.95 -8.76 -2.35
C LEU A 45 1.23 -8.16 -0.96
N ASP A 46 2.33 -8.55 -0.31
CA ASP A 46 2.64 -8.17 1.07
C ASP A 46 2.56 -6.66 1.32
N GLY A 47 3.21 -5.86 0.48
CA GLY A 47 3.19 -4.39 0.62
C GLY A 47 1.78 -3.81 0.57
N LEU A 48 0.94 -4.33 -0.34
CA LEU A 48 -0.46 -3.92 -0.46
C LEU A 48 -1.27 -4.32 0.78
N LEU A 49 -1.10 -5.55 1.25
CA LEU A 49 -1.82 -6.09 2.41
C LEU A 49 -1.43 -5.40 3.71
N ILE A 50 -0.14 -5.11 3.91
CA ILE A 50 0.36 -4.39 5.09
C ILE A 50 -0.16 -2.95 5.09
N ALA A 51 -0.12 -2.26 3.95
CA ALA A 51 -0.67 -0.91 3.83
C ALA A 51 -2.17 -0.89 4.11
N LEU A 52 -2.92 -1.87 3.60
CA LEU A 52 -4.36 -2.03 3.85
C LEU A 52 -4.65 -2.31 5.33
N ALA A 53 -3.90 -3.20 5.97
CA ALA A 53 -4.03 -3.47 7.40
C ALA A 53 -3.79 -2.22 8.24
N LEU A 54 -2.75 -1.44 7.91
CA LEU A 54 -2.46 -0.17 8.58
C LEU A 54 -3.60 0.84 8.41
N TYR A 55 -4.17 0.95 7.20
CA TYR A 55 -5.33 1.81 6.96
C TYR A 55 -6.52 1.41 7.84
N ILE A 56 -6.83 0.12 7.93
CA ILE A 56 -7.91 -0.39 8.78
C ILE A 56 -7.64 -0.05 10.26
N LEU A 57 -6.41 -0.23 10.74
CA LEU A 57 -6.04 0.11 12.12
C LEU A 57 -6.22 1.59 12.43
N ILE A 58 -5.82 2.48 11.50
CA ILE A 58 -5.99 3.93 11.67
C ILE A 58 -7.47 4.29 11.71
N VAL A 59 -8.27 3.77 10.79
CA VAL A 59 -9.72 4.03 10.73
C VAL A 59 -10.40 3.51 11.99
N LEU A 60 -10.10 2.29 12.44
CA LEU A 60 -10.63 1.73 13.68
C LEU A 60 -10.25 2.57 14.89
N GLY A 61 -8.98 3.00 14.99
CA GLY A 61 -8.50 3.88 16.05
C GLY A 61 -9.27 5.21 16.09
N GLU A 62 -9.49 5.86 14.94
CA GLU A 62 -10.27 7.10 14.86
C GLU A 62 -11.73 6.89 15.29
N THR A 63 -12.34 5.79 14.83
CA THR A 63 -13.75 5.46 15.13
C THR A 63 -13.94 5.16 16.61
N LEU A 64 -13.06 4.35 17.20
CA LEU A 64 -13.10 3.96 18.62
C LEU A 64 -12.85 5.15 19.54
N MET A 65 -11.93 6.05 19.17
CA MET A 65 -11.63 7.25 19.94
C MET A 65 -12.73 8.32 19.86
N LYS A 66 -13.84 8.08 19.12
CA LYS A 66 -14.88 9.08 18.78
C LYS A 66 -14.27 10.40 18.29
N ARG A 67 -13.07 10.34 17.72
CA ARG A 67 -12.37 11.52 17.19
C ARG A 67 -13.12 11.92 15.94
N ARG A 68 -13.26 13.23 15.70
CA ARG A 68 -13.93 13.78 14.49
C ARG A 68 -13.34 13.08 13.26
N CYS A 69 -14.07 12.11 12.73
CA CYS A 69 -13.62 11.22 11.66
C CYS A 69 -13.14 12.05 10.47
N GLN A 70 -11.83 12.18 10.29
CA GLN A 70 -11.23 12.68 9.06
C GLN A 70 -10.93 11.52 8.11
N ILE A 71 -11.69 10.44 8.25
CA ILE A 71 -11.59 9.21 7.46
C ILE A 71 -11.56 9.52 5.97
N THR A 72 -12.34 10.50 5.49
CA THR A 72 -12.33 10.88 4.08
C THR A 72 -10.93 11.27 3.58
N TRP A 73 -10.16 12.02 4.37
CA TRP A 73 -8.80 12.44 3.98
C TRP A 73 -7.79 11.30 4.08
N THR A 74 -7.92 10.43 5.09
CA THR A 74 -7.06 9.23 5.21
C THR A 74 -7.33 8.26 4.07
N THR A 75 -8.59 8.06 3.68
CA THR A 75 -8.97 7.23 2.53
C THR A 75 -8.42 7.80 1.23
N ILE A 76 -8.53 9.11 0.99
CA ILE A 76 -7.96 9.74 -0.21
C ILE A 76 -6.45 9.54 -0.26
N ALA A 77 -5.74 9.78 0.84
CA ALA A 77 -4.30 9.56 0.94
C ALA A 77 -3.92 8.09 0.68
N PHE A 78 -4.67 7.15 1.23
CA PHE A 78 -4.47 5.72 1.04
C PHE A 78 -4.68 5.29 -0.42
N VAL A 79 -5.78 5.72 -1.05
CA VAL A 79 -6.08 5.39 -2.45
C VAL A 79 -5.01 5.97 -3.38
N LEU A 80 -4.59 7.22 -3.15
CA LEU A 80 -3.47 7.83 -3.89
C LEU A 80 -2.19 7.01 -3.75
N ALA A 81 -1.86 6.57 -2.54
CA ALA A 81 -0.66 5.76 -2.29
C ALA A 81 -0.72 4.39 -2.99
N MET A 82 -1.89 3.74 -2.98
CA MET A 82 -2.10 2.49 -3.72
C MET A 82 -1.91 2.68 -5.23
N VAL A 83 -2.57 3.68 -5.81
CA VAL A 83 -2.48 3.97 -7.25
C VAL A 83 -1.05 4.27 -7.64
N LEU A 84 -0.36 5.13 -6.87
CA LEU A 84 1.03 5.48 -7.18
C LEU A 84 1.97 4.28 -6.98
N GLY A 85 1.83 3.51 -5.90
CA GLY A 85 2.64 2.31 -5.66
C GLY A 85 2.47 1.26 -6.75
N TYR A 86 1.24 1.07 -7.24
CA TYR A 86 0.96 0.19 -8.38
C TYR A 86 1.60 0.71 -9.68
N VAL A 87 1.48 2.01 -9.96
CA VAL A 87 2.10 2.64 -11.15
C VAL A 87 3.63 2.56 -11.10
N MET A 88 4.22 2.72 -9.91
CA MET A 88 5.67 2.52 -9.67
C MET A 88 6.09 1.05 -9.72
N LYS A 89 5.15 0.12 -9.97
CA LYS A 89 5.37 -1.32 -10.02
C LYS A 89 5.99 -1.89 -8.74
N PHE A 90 5.66 -1.33 -7.58
CA PHE A 90 6.07 -1.96 -6.32
C PHE A 90 5.47 -3.35 -6.19
N GLY A 91 6.37 -4.33 -6.09
CA GLY A 91 6.03 -5.75 -5.91
C GLY A 91 6.03 -6.57 -7.18
N PHE A 92 6.28 -5.96 -8.34
CA PHE A 92 6.49 -6.73 -9.56
C PHE A 92 7.93 -7.22 -9.64
N ILE A 93 8.08 -8.54 -9.61
CA ILE A 93 9.34 -9.22 -9.87
C ILE A 93 9.17 -9.95 -11.21
N THR A 94 10.14 -9.78 -12.11
CA THR A 94 10.19 -10.52 -13.36
C THR A 94 11.34 -11.52 -13.25
N HIS A 95 11.03 -12.81 -13.36
CA HIS A 95 12.04 -13.86 -13.45
C HIS A 95 12.23 -14.24 -14.92
N GLU A 96 13.48 -14.15 -15.39
CA GLU A 96 13.93 -14.68 -16.67
C GLU A 96 14.43 -16.13 -16.43
N PHE A 97 14.08 -17.05 -17.33
CA PHE A 97 14.51 -18.46 -17.27
C PHE A 97 15.91 -18.67 -17.85
#